data_AF-A0A7Y8LVB0-F1
#
_entry.id   AF-A0A7Y8LVB0-F1
#
_cell.length_a   1.000
_cell.length_b   1.000
_cell.length_c   1.000
_cell.angle_alpha   90.00
_cell.angle_beta   90.00
_cell.angle_gamma   90.00
#
_symmetry.space_group_name_H-M   'P 1'
#
loop_
_entity.id
_entity.type
_entity.pdbx_description
1 polymer ?
#
loop_
_entity_poly.entity_id
_entity_poly.type
_entity_poly.pdbx_seq_one_letter_code
_entity_poly.pdbx_strand_id
1 'polypeptide(L)'
;MVPILILSVPIFDTTLITFSRARRGLVPFLHPGKDHSHHRLYNLGLGQRGAVLMLDGFGLIGGLLSLIIYSISLFSSYLVFALLIPGGLNLLFLFEKLSYKRQELI
;
A
#
# COMPACT_ATOMS: atom_id res chain seq x y z
N MET A 1 2.48 -16.02 -5.64
CA MET A 1 3.02 -15.05 -4.66
C MET A 1 3.78 -13.93 -5.36
N VAL A 2 4.63 -14.26 -6.34
CA VAL A 2 5.42 -13.30 -7.13
C VAL A 2 4.60 -12.11 -7.67
N PRO A 3 3.48 -12.27 -8.42
CA PRO A 3 2.72 -11.11 -8.90
C PRO A 3 2.18 -10.22 -7.78
N ILE A 4 1.81 -10.80 -6.63
CA ILE A 4 1.30 -10.06 -5.46
C ILE A 4 2.39 -9.18 -4.87
N LEU A 5 3.63 -9.68 -4.80
CA LEU A 5 4.76 -8.92 -4.27
C LEU A 5 5.23 -7.83 -5.24
N ILE A 6 5.27 -8.11 -6.54
CA ILE A 6 5.58 -7.11 -7.59
C ILE A 6 4.54 -5.98 -7.55
N LEU A 7 3.25 -6.33 -7.41
CA LEU A 7 2.14 -5.37 -7.34
C LEU A 7 1.82 -4.95 -5.90
N SER A 8 2.73 -5.12 -4.95
CA SER A 8 2.47 -4.84 -3.53
C SER A 8 2.03 -3.40 -3.30
N VAL A 9 2.68 -2.42 -3.95
CA VAL A 9 2.33 -0.99 -3.85
C VAL A 9 0.93 -0.69 -4.40
N PRO A 10 0.56 -1.02 -5.66
CA PRO A 10 -0.79 -0.75 -6.15
C PRO A 10 -1.88 -1.56 -5.44
N ILE A 11 -1.60 -2.80 -5.00
CA ILE A 11 -2.54 -3.58 -4.19
C ILE A 11 -2.75 -2.90 -2.83
N PHE A 12 -1.67 -2.46 -2.18
CA PHE A 12 -1.75 -1.73 -0.92
C PHE A 12 -2.56 -0.44 -1.06
N ASP A 13 -2.28 0.36 -2.09
CA ASP A 13 -2.92 1.65 -2.31
C ASP A 13 -4.42 1.52 -2.56
N THR A 14 -4.81 0.57 -3.42
CA THR A 14 -6.23 0.28 -3.69
C THR A 14 -6.94 -0.30 -2.47
N THR A 15 -6.27 -1.15 -1.68
CA THR A 15 -6.83 -1.69 -0.43
C THR A 15 -7.02 -0.57 0.61
N LEU A 16 -6.03 0.31 0.77
CA LEU A 16 -6.08 1.45 1.68
C LEU A 16 -7.25 2.37 1.37
N ILE A 17 -7.39 2.83 0.12
CA ILE A 17 -8.50 3.72 -0.25
C ILE A 17 -9.84 3.01 -0.14
N THR A 18 -9.93 1.73 -0.52
CA THR A 18 -11.16 0.95 -0.48
C THR A 18 -11.65 0.83 0.96
N PHE A 19 -10.77 0.41 1.87
CA PHE A 19 -11.07 0.29 3.29
C PHE A 19 -11.42 1.65 3.90
N SER A 20 -10.60 2.66 3.66
CA SER A 20 -10.77 4.00 4.22
C SER A 20 -12.08 4.66 3.76
N ARG A 21 -12.46 4.49 2.49
CA ARG A 21 -13.69 5.04 1.91
C ARG A 21 -14.91 4.26 2.37
N ALA A 22 -14.84 2.92 2.41
CA ALA A 22 -15.91 2.09 2.94
C ALA A 22 -16.24 2.44 4.40
N ARG A 23 -15.23 2.69 5.24
CA ARG A 23 -15.41 3.15 6.63
C ARG A 23 -16.09 4.52 6.76
N ARG A 24 -16.02 5.34 5.71
CA ARG A 24 -16.69 6.65 5.62
C ARG A 24 -18.07 6.57 4.95
N GLY A 25 -18.51 5.40 4.51
CA GLY A 25 -19.75 5.22 3.73
C GLY A 25 -19.64 5.67 2.27
N LEU A 26 -18.42 5.85 1.74
CA LEU A 26 -18.19 6.27 0.36
C LEU A 26 -17.95 5.07 -0.55
N VAL A 27 -18.48 5.12 -1.78
CA VAL A 27 -18.19 4.11 -2.81
C VAL A 27 -16.78 4.33 -3.37
N PRO A 28 -15.85 3.36 -3.22
CA PRO A 28 -14.42 3.56 -3.51
C PRO A 28 -14.10 4.00 -4.94
N PHE A 29 -14.85 3.55 -5.94
CA PHE A 29 -14.51 3.76 -7.35
C PHE A 29 -15.24 4.94 -8.01
N LEU A 30 -16.19 5.56 -7.32
CA LEU A 30 -17.06 6.60 -7.90
C LEU A 30 -16.65 8.03 -7.51
N HIS A 31 -15.62 8.19 -6.68
CA HIS A 31 -15.25 9.47 -6.08
C HIS A 31 -13.77 9.80 -6.35
N PRO A 32 -13.44 10.91 -7.03
CA PRO A 32 -12.05 11.34 -7.23
C PRO A 32 -11.46 11.89 -5.93
N GLY A 33 -10.43 11.30 -5.33
CA GLY A 33 -9.98 11.68 -3.98
C GLY A 33 -8.47 11.87 -3.82
N LYS A 34 -8.07 12.63 -2.78
CA LYS A 34 -6.67 12.87 -2.39
C LYS A 34 -6.24 12.04 -1.17
N ASP A 35 -6.74 10.81 -1.08
CA ASP A 35 -6.60 9.90 0.07
C ASP A 35 -5.73 8.66 -0.22
N HIS A 36 -5.14 8.60 -1.42
CA HIS A 36 -4.11 7.63 -1.80
C HIS A 36 -2.84 7.79 -0.98
N SER A 37 -2.04 6.73 -0.93
CA SER A 37 -0.78 6.63 -0.17
C SER A 37 0.18 7.79 -0.46
N HIS A 38 0.38 8.16 -1.73
CA HIS A 38 1.26 9.27 -2.11
C HIS A 38 0.83 10.62 -1.52
N HIS A 39 -0.49 10.88 -1.44
CA HIS A 39 -1.01 12.11 -0.82
C HIS A 39 -0.84 12.09 0.69
N ARG A 40 -1.01 10.93 1.34
CA ARG A 40 -0.75 10.80 2.79
C ARG A 40 0.72 11.02 3.12
N LEU A 41 1.62 10.46 2.31
CA LEU A 41 3.06 10.70 2.42
C LEU A 41 3.43 12.17 2.17
N TYR A 42 2.80 12.81 1.18
CA TYR A 42 2.96 14.23 0.95
C TYR A 42 2.57 15.06 2.18
N ASN A 43 1.43 14.74 2.81
CA ASN A 43 0.94 15.44 4.00
C ASN A 43 1.81 15.22 5.25
N LEU A 44 2.67 14.20 5.25
CA LEU A 44 3.70 14.00 6.26
C LEU A 44 4.93 14.89 6.08
N GLY A 45 4.97 15.73 5.04
CA GLY A 45 6.08 16.66 4.79
C GLY A 45 7.17 16.12 3.85
N LEU A 46 7.00 14.92 3.27
CA LEU A 46 7.96 14.35 2.31
C LEU A 46 8.00 15.09 0.97
N GLY A 47 7.01 15.94 0.70
CA GLY A 47 6.83 16.58 -0.60
C GLY A 47 6.51 15.57 -1.71
N GLN A 48 6.32 16.06 -2.94
CA GLN A 48 5.90 15.20 -4.05
C GLN A 48 6.98 14.19 -4.43
N ARG A 49 8.24 14.64 -4.53
CA ARG A 49 9.37 13.79 -4.89
C ARG A 49 9.65 12.74 -3.82
N GLY A 50 9.63 13.11 -2.54
CA GLY A 50 9.85 12.17 -1.44
C GLY A 50 8.77 11.10 -1.36
N ALA A 51 7.49 11.47 -1.58
CA ALA A 51 6.41 10.50 -1.64
C ALA A 51 6.60 9.47 -2.76
N VAL A 52 6.98 9.92 -3.96
CA VAL A 52 7.26 9.01 -5.11
C VAL A 52 8.43 8.09 -4.81
N LEU A 53 9.57 8.64 -4.36
CA LEU A 53 10.76 7.84 -4.06
C LEU A 53 10.50 6.79 -2.96
N MET A 54 9.66 7.13 -1.98
CA MET A 54 9.30 6.19 -0.92
C MET A 54 8.43 5.06 -1.45
N LEU A 55 7.45 5.35 -2.32
CA LEU A 55 6.64 4.33 -2.98
C LEU A 55 7.47 3.46 -3.93
N ASP A 56 8.39 4.05 -4.68
CA ASP A 56 9.34 3.31 -5.52
C ASP A 56 10.25 2.43 -4.67
N GLY A 57 10.69 2.91 -3.51
CA GLY A 57 11.44 2.10 -2.54
C GLY A 57 10.68 0.88 -2.07
N PHE A 58 9.39 1.02 -1.72
CA PHE A 58 8.53 -0.13 -1.39
C PHE A 58 8.35 -1.07 -2.59
N GLY A 59 8.20 -0.53 -3.79
CA GLY A 59 8.11 -1.32 -5.03
C GLY A 59 9.38 -2.12 -5.31
N LEU A 60 10.56 -1.51 -5.12
CA LEU A 60 11.86 -2.18 -5.24
C LEU A 60 12.00 -3.30 -4.21
N ILE A 61 11.61 -3.07 -2.95
CA ILE A 61 11.59 -4.11 -1.92
C ILE A 61 10.68 -5.27 -2.32
N GLY A 62 9.46 -4.99 -2.81
CA GLY A 62 8.54 -6.00 -3.32
C GLY A 62 9.10 -6.79 -4.50
N GLY A 63 9.77 -6.12 -5.44
CA GLY A 63 10.47 -6.74 -6.56
C GLY A 63 11.61 -7.66 -6.13
N LEU A 64 12.47 -7.20 -5.22
CA LEU A 64 13.59 -7.99 -4.68
C LEU A 64 13.08 -9.21 -3.90
N LEU A 65 12.06 -9.04 -3.06
CA LEU A 65 11.42 -10.16 -2.35
C LEU A 65 10.83 -11.17 -3.33
N SER A 66 10.31 -10.73 -4.47
CA SER A 66 9.80 -11.62 -5.51
C SER A 66 10.88 -12.51 -6.11
N LEU A 67 12.08 -11.95 -6.36
CA LEU A 67 13.23 -12.71 -6.86
C LEU A 67 13.71 -13.75 -5.83
N ILE A 68 13.72 -13.37 -4.55
CA ILE A 68 14.07 -14.30 -3.45
C ILE A 68 13.05 -15.44 -3.39
N ILE A 69 11.75 -15.12 -3.36
CA ILE A 69 10.68 -16.13 -3.33
C ILE A 69 10.76 -17.07 -4.54
N TYR A 70 11.09 -16.55 -5.72
CA TYR A 70 11.22 -17.39 -6.92
C TYR A 70 12.35 -18.44 -6.79
N SER A 71 13.38 -18.16 -5.98
CA SER A 71 14.60 -18.95 -5.92
C SER A 71 14.62 -19.97 -4.76
N ILE A 72 13.59 -20.02 -3.92
CA ILE A 72 13.53 -20.90 -2.74
C ILE A 72 12.45 -21.98 -2.88
N SER A 73 12.47 -22.96 -1.97
CA SER A 73 11.47 -24.04 -1.97
C SER A 73 10.03 -23.51 -1.82
N LEU A 74 9.05 -24.28 -2.29
CA LEU A 74 7.62 -23.93 -2.14
C LEU A 74 7.24 -23.71 -0.68
N PHE A 75 7.64 -24.61 0.23
CA PHE A 75 7.34 -24.49 1.65
C PHE A 75 7.91 -23.20 2.25
N SER A 76 9.19 -22.91 1.97
CA SER A 76 9.84 -21.67 2.41
C SER A 76 9.17 -20.43 1.84
N SER A 77 8.72 -20.47 0.59
CA SER A 77 7.99 -19.38 -0.06
C SER A 77 6.69 -19.06 0.67
N TYR A 78 5.88 -20.07 0.99
CA TYR A 78 4.65 -19.88 1.75
C TYR A 78 4.90 -19.34 3.16
N LEU A 79 5.93 -19.84 3.84
CA LEU A 79 6.31 -19.37 5.17
C LEU A 79 6.69 -17.87 5.14
N VAL A 80 7.58 -17.47 4.23
CA VAL A 80 7.99 -16.07 4.08
C VAL A 80 6.78 -15.19 3.75
N PHE A 81 5.94 -15.61 2.82
CA PHE A 81 4.75 -14.84 2.45
C PHE A 81 3.77 -14.70 3.62
N ALA A 82 3.55 -15.76 4.40
CA ALA A 82 2.71 -15.71 5.60
C ALA A 82 3.24 -14.71 6.64
N LEU A 83 4.56 -14.61 6.80
CA LEU A 83 5.21 -13.63 7.69
C LEU A 83 5.11 -12.18 7.18
N LEU A 84 4.97 -11.96 5.87
CA LEU A 84 4.80 -10.62 5.30
C LEU A 84 3.39 -10.04 5.52
N ILE A 85 2.37 -10.90 5.65
CA ILE A 85 0.97 -10.45 5.81
C ILE A 85 0.78 -9.53 7.03
N PRO A 86 1.25 -9.86 8.25
CA PRO A 86 1.16 -8.97 9.40
C PRO A 86 1.82 -7.61 9.16
N GLY A 87 2.96 -7.57 8.47
CA GLY A 87 3.65 -6.34 8.12
C GLY A 87 2.81 -5.46 7.18
N GLY A 88 2.21 -6.06 6.15
CA GLY A 88 1.29 -5.37 5.24
C GLY A 88 0.05 -4.82 5.95
N LEU A 89 -0.55 -5.61 6.85
CA LEU A 89 -1.69 -5.17 7.67
C LEU A 89 -1.33 -4.03 8.61
N ASN A 90 -0.15 -4.09 9.26
CA ASN A 90 0.34 -3.02 10.11
C ASN A 90 0.56 -1.72 9.31
N LEU A 91 1.17 -1.81 8.12
CA LEU A 91 1.31 -0.66 7.23
C LEU A 91 -0.05 -0.09 6.83
N LEU A 92 -1.04 -0.93 6.55
CA LEU A 92 -2.38 -0.47 6.18
C LEU A 92 -3.02 0.30 7.34
N PHE A 93 -2.90 -0.22 8.55
CA PHE A 93 -3.39 0.44 9.76
C PHE A 93 -2.66 1.75 10.05
N LEU A 94 -1.34 1.80 9.86
CA LEU A 94 -0.54 3.02 10.01
C LEU A 94 -0.96 4.09 9.01
N PHE A 95 -1.04 3.74 7.72
CA PHE A 95 -1.47 4.66 6.67
C PHE A 95 -2.92 5.11 6.88
N GLU A 96 -3.79 4.25 7.41
CA GLU A 96 -5.16 4.61 7.72
C GLU A 96 -5.26 5.72 8.77
N LYS A 97 -4.31 5.79 9.70
CA LYS A 97 -4.22 6.86 10.72
C LYS A 97 -3.60 8.15 10.20
N LEU A 98 -2.92 8.12 9.05
CA LEU A 98 -2.31 9.32 8.48
C LEU A 98 -3.36 10.30 7.99
N SER A 99 -3.10 11.59 8.24
CA SER A 99 -3.95 12.67 7.76
C SER A 99 -4.05 12.68 6.24
N TYR A 100 -5.29 12.69 5.75
CA TYR A 100 -5.60 12.95 4.36
C TYR A 100 -6.67 14.03 4.26
N LYS A 101 -6.70 14.75 3.14
CA LYS A 101 -7.73 15.75 2.91
C LYS A 101 -9.04 15.01 2.60
N ARG A 102 -9.97 15.02 3.57
CA ARG A 102 -11.29 14.43 3.41
C ARG A 102 -12.00 15.16 2.26
N GLN A 103 -12.62 14.40 1.36
CA GLN A 103 -13.50 15.02 0.37
C GLN A 103 -14.74 15.52 1.11
N GLU A 104 -15.00 16.81 1.02
CA GLU A 104 -16.31 17.37 1.30
C GLU A 104 -17.19 17.01 0.09
N LEU A 105 -18.26 16.26 0.35
CA LEU A 105 -19.31 16.06 -0.64
C LEU A 105 -20.05 17.40 -0.75
N ILE A 106 -20.05 17.99 -1.94
CA ILE A 106 -20.91 19.15 -2.25
C ILE A 106 -22.35 18.67 -2.26
#